data_AF-A0A7K3YD76-F1
#
_entry.id   AF-A0A7K3YD76-F1
#
_cell.length_a   1.000
_cell.length_b   1.000
_cell.length_c   1.000
_cell.angle_alpha   90.00
_cell.angle_beta   90.00
_cell.angle_gamma   90.00
#
_symmetry.space_group_name_H-M   'P 1'
#
loop_
_entity.id
_entity.type
_entity.pdbx_description
1 polymer ?
#
loop_
_entity_poly.entity_id
_entity_poly.type
_entity_poly.pdbx_seq_one_letter_code
_entity_poly.pdbx_strand_id
1 'polypeptide(L)'
;IALDSLWVNNRSGVLLSMAFDLGTGAPATGGTIFSLPILTPVGSGGTVSVKEGGAVLNITAHKGDEISVPVPDLPLGSLTYESSNHYWVDQNWIYQGGAIFLSQEGGITVRVGPSIAVAKREDGDISLTVAPIRLEGSDMIAGSGPVRIETRMRFSQKPDFNDAYDCVNLSVTDDDPVAVRAWKRAFEEVRERAVGEGVKSSLIVPKPTGNKVWLNVSWRQNEEPGKVHLTVYPANYTVTLHGAASLVE
;
A
#
# COMPACT_ATOMS: atom_id res chain seq x y z
N ILE A 1 1.87 11.60 2.32
CA ILE A 1 0.95 12.75 2.50
C ILE A 1 0.39 13.31 1.18
N ALA A 2 1.14 13.33 0.07
CA ALA A 2 0.62 13.94 -1.16
C ALA A 2 -0.47 13.10 -1.90
N LEU A 3 -0.37 11.77 -1.93
CA LEU A 3 -1.35 10.93 -2.66
C LEU A 3 -2.75 10.91 -1.99
N ASP A 4 -2.82 10.80 -0.66
CA ASP A 4 -4.10 10.83 0.07
C ASP A 4 -4.82 12.18 -0.07
N SER A 5 -4.07 13.28 -0.20
CA SER A 5 -4.65 14.63 -0.37
C SER A 5 -5.33 14.83 -1.74
N LEU A 6 -4.92 14.07 -2.76
CA LEU A 6 -5.55 14.10 -4.10
C LEU A 6 -6.88 13.32 -4.11
N TRP A 7 -6.93 12.20 -3.38
CA TRP A 7 -8.14 11.42 -3.17
C TRP A 7 -9.25 12.22 -2.46
N VAL A 8 -8.91 12.97 -1.40
CA VAL A 8 -9.88 13.80 -0.66
C VAL A 8 -10.41 14.98 -1.51
N ASN A 9 -9.66 15.45 -2.51
CA ASN A 9 -10.00 16.62 -3.32
C ASN A 9 -10.60 16.31 -4.69
N ASN A 10 -11.00 15.06 -4.95
CA ASN A 10 -11.75 14.68 -6.15
C ASN A 10 -11.03 15.11 -7.47
N ARG A 11 -9.68 15.06 -7.48
CA ARG A 11 -8.86 15.51 -8.63
C ARG A 11 -8.42 14.32 -9.47
N SER A 12 -8.66 14.36 -10.78
CA SER A 12 -8.08 13.42 -11.75
C SER A 12 -7.02 14.11 -12.61
N GLY A 13 -6.09 13.33 -13.18
CA GLY A 13 -5.09 13.83 -14.12
C GLY A 13 -3.93 14.64 -13.51
N VAL A 14 -3.86 14.74 -12.17
CA VAL A 14 -2.76 15.43 -11.48
C VAL A 14 -1.51 14.55 -11.46
N LEU A 15 -0.38 15.13 -11.86
CA LEU A 15 0.94 14.52 -11.79
C LEU A 15 1.59 14.90 -10.45
N LEU A 16 2.06 13.91 -9.71
CA LEU A 16 2.93 14.09 -8.56
C LEU A 16 4.29 13.49 -8.90
N SER A 17 5.35 14.29 -8.73
CA SER A 17 6.72 13.90 -9.00
C SER A 17 7.55 14.06 -7.73
N MET A 18 8.31 13.02 -7.37
CA MET A 18 9.28 13.07 -6.27
C MET A 18 10.60 12.49 -6.75
N ALA A 19 11.72 13.11 -6.35
CA ALA A 19 13.07 12.63 -6.66
C ALA A 19 13.84 12.37 -5.36
N PHE A 20 14.61 11.29 -5.33
CA PHE A 20 15.51 10.96 -4.23
C PHE A 20 16.76 10.25 -4.75
N ASP A 21 17.86 10.38 -4.01
CA ASP A 21 19.11 9.68 -4.30
C ASP A 21 19.03 8.22 -3.85
N LEU A 22 19.40 7.29 -4.71
CA LEU A 22 19.37 5.85 -4.41
C LEU A 22 20.50 5.38 -3.50
N GLY A 23 21.53 6.21 -3.31
CA GLY A 23 22.73 5.83 -2.59
C GLY A 23 23.54 7.03 -2.10
N THR A 24 24.51 6.75 -1.23
CA THR A 24 25.50 7.73 -0.81
C THR A 24 26.66 7.69 -1.79
N GLY A 25 26.79 8.70 -2.66
CA GLY A 25 27.99 8.84 -3.48
C GLY A 25 29.25 8.85 -2.61
N ALA A 26 30.28 8.12 -3.01
CA ALA A 26 31.60 8.27 -2.41
C ALA A 26 32.20 9.64 -2.81
N PRO A 27 32.98 10.32 -1.94
CA PRO A 27 32.51 11.04 -0.75
C PRO A 27 31.77 12.35 -1.12
N ALA A 28 30.54 12.52 -0.63
CA ALA A 28 29.85 13.83 -0.59
C ALA A 28 30.02 14.55 0.78
N THR A 29 31.13 14.31 1.49
CA THR A 29 31.51 15.12 2.66
C THR A 29 32.36 16.29 2.19
N GLY A 30 31.84 17.51 2.38
CA GLY A 30 32.55 18.74 2.07
C GLY A 30 33.95 18.76 2.70
N GLY A 31 34.97 18.74 1.84
CA GLY A 31 36.37 18.96 2.20
C GLY A 31 37.21 17.68 2.29
N THR A 32 37.75 17.20 1.16
CA THR A 32 38.91 16.29 1.18
C THR A 32 39.79 16.54 -0.04
N ILE A 33 40.94 17.19 0.17
CA ILE A 33 42.01 17.42 -0.83
C ILE A 33 42.99 16.23 -0.90
N PHE A 34 42.80 15.18 -0.11
CA PHE A 34 43.61 13.96 -0.18
C PHE A 34 42.75 12.73 0.21
N SER A 35 42.39 11.89 -0.76
CA SER A 35 41.80 10.57 -0.50
C SER A 35 42.74 9.48 -0.98
N LEU A 36 43.33 8.73 -0.05
CA LEU A 36 43.98 7.46 -0.38
C LEU A 36 42.88 6.50 -0.88
N PRO A 37 43.00 5.85 -2.05
CA PRO A 37 41.94 4.99 -2.62
C PRO A 37 41.48 3.84 -1.71
N ILE A 38 42.32 3.44 -0.75
CA ILE A 38 41.99 2.41 0.25
C ILE A 38 41.11 2.94 1.41
N LEU A 39 40.97 4.26 1.53
CA LEU A 39 40.21 4.95 2.58
C LEU A 39 38.94 5.64 2.04
N THR A 40 38.63 5.53 0.75
CA THR A 40 37.35 6.00 0.22
C THR A 40 36.27 4.97 0.51
N PRO A 41 35.23 5.29 1.29
CA PRO A 41 34.13 4.37 1.52
C PRO A 41 33.46 4.03 0.18
N VAL A 42 33.09 2.76 0.00
CA VAL A 42 32.36 2.31 -1.19
C VAL A 42 30.92 2.83 -1.09
N GLY A 43 30.47 3.58 -2.08
CA GLY A 43 29.11 4.08 -2.11
C GLY A 43 28.08 2.94 -2.01
N SER A 44 27.02 3.16 -1.25
CA SER A 44 25.85 2.28 -1.29
C SER A 44 24.99 2.65 -2.50
N GLY A 45 24.17 1.71 -2.97
CA GLY A 45 23.23 1.95 -4.06
C GLY A 45 21.85 1.44 -3.71
N GLY A 46 21.01 1.31 -4.73
CA GLY A 46 19.73 0.64 -4.61
C GLY A 46 19.06 0.46 -5.96
N THR A 47 17.90 -0.16 -5.90
CA THR A 47 17.05 -0.45 -7.04
C THR A 47 15.65 0.05 -6.74
N VAL A 48 15.09 0.85 -7.64
CA VAL A 48 13.67 1.18 -7.65
C VAL A 48 13.01 0.41 -8.79
N SER A 49 11.93 -0.30 -8.50
CA SER A 49 11.13 -0.98 -9.50
C SER A 49 9.65 -0.69 -9.32
N VAL A 50 8.95 -0.58 -10.44
CA VAL A 50 7.50 -0.54 -10.53
C VAL A 50 7.06 -1.82 -11.22
N LYS A 51 6.08 -2.51 -10.64
CA LYS A 51 5.51 -3.71 -11.21
C LYS A 51 3.99 -3.58 -11.24
N GLU A 52 3.40 -3.65 -12.42
CA GLU A 52 1.96 -3.83 -12.56
C GLU A 52 1.58 -5.28 -12.20
N GLY A 53 0.39 -5.47 -11.62
CA GLY A 53 -0.06 -6.80 -11.18
C GLY A 53 0.40 -7.17 -9.77
N GLY A 54 0.78 -8.42 -9.56
CA GLY A 54 1.16 -8.94 -8.23
C GLY A 54 -0.06 -9.18 -7.35
N ALA A 55 -0.02 -8.69 -6.10
CA ALA A 55 -1.12 -8.83 -5.15
C ALA A 55 -2.47 -8.45 -5.76
N VAL A 56 -3.46 -9.32 -5.55
CA VAL A 56 -4.82 -9.14 -6.04
C VAL A 56 -5.76 -8.91 -4.86
N LEU A 57 -6.42 -7.76 -4.84
CA LEU A 57 -7.48 -7.44 -3.89
C LEU A 57 -8.84 -7.89 -4.42
N ASN A 58 -9.58 -8.58 -3.57
CA ASN A 58 -10.95 -9.01 -3.79
C ASN A 58 -11.84 -8.54 -2.64
N ILE A 59 -12.97 -7.90 -2.96
CA ILE A 59 -14.01 -7.52 -1.99
C ILE A 59 -15.28 -8.28 -2.33
N THR A 60 -15.74 -9.12 -1.40
CA THR A 60 -17.05 -9.78 -1.48
C THR A 60 -17.94 -9.31 -0.34
N ALA A 61 -19.23 -9.18 -0.61
CA ALA A 61 -20.20 -8.68 0.35
C ALA A 61 -21.46 -9.56 0.32
N HIS A 62 -22.07 -9.76 1.49
CA HIS A 62 -23.21 -10.65 1.66
C HIS A 62 -24.42 -9.86 2.18
N LYS A 63 -25.59 -10.12 1.59
CA LYS A 63 -26.88 -9.55 1.99
C LYS A 63 -27.91 -10.69 2.04
N GLY A 64 -28.08 -11.29 3.22
CA GLY A 64 -28.76 -12.59 3.36
C GLY A 64 -28.02 -13.67 2.55
N ASP A 65 -28.75 -14.36 1.68
CA ASP A 65 -28.21 -15.39 0.78
C ASP A 65 -27.60 -14.81 -0.51
N GLU A 66 -27.77 -13.50 -0.76
CA GLU A 66 -27.21 -12.82 -1.93
C GLU A 66 -25.72 -12.50 -1.71
N ILE A 67 -24.89 -12.82 -2.71
CA ILE A 67 -23.46 -12.52 -2.72
C ILE A 67 -23.19 -11.48 -3.81
N SER A 68 -22.65 -10.34 -3.41
CA SER A 68 -22.14 -9.31 -4.32
C SER A 68 -20.62 -9.33 -4.33
N VAL A 69 -20.01 -8.98 -5.47
CA VAL A 69 -18.55 -8.82 -5.58
C VAL A 69 -18.25 -7.38 -6.01
N PRO A 70 -18.24 -6.41 -5.07
CA PRO A 70 -17.97 -5.02 -5.40
C PRO A 70 -16.64 -4.81 -6.13
N VAL A 71 -15.58 -5.50 -5.71
CA VAL A 71 -14.26 -5.38 -6.35
C VAL A 71 -13.76 -6.77 -6.69
N PRO A 72 -13.94 -7.22 -7.95
CA PRO A 72 -13.41 -8.49 -8.44
C PRO A 72 -11.97 -8.32 -8.92
N ASP A 73 -11.08 -9.18 -8.43
CA ASP A 73 -9.73 -9.43 -8.91
C ASP A 73 -8.93 -8.18 -9.28
N LEU A 74 -8.88 -7.19 -8.37
CA LEU A 74 -8.17 -5.94 -8.60
C LEU A 74 -6.66 -6.13 -8.39
N PRO A 75 -5.81 -6.08 -9.43
CA PRO A 75 -4.37 -6.07 -9.26
C PRO A 75 -3.93 -4.75 -8.63
N LEU A 76 -3.13 -4.82 -7.56
CA LEU A 76 -2.68 -3.63 -6.84
C LEU A 76 -1.45 -2.98 -7.47
N GLY A 77 -0.60 -3.74 -8.14
CA GLY A 77 0.74 -3.30 -8.52
C GLY A 77 1.63 -3.05 -7.29
N SER A 78 2.90 -2.73 -7.50
CA SER A 78 3.79 -2.30 -6.43
C SER A 78 4.85 -1.33 -6.93
N LEU A 79 5.31 -0.48 -6.02
CA LEU A 79 6.53 0.30 -6.16
C LEU A 79 7.49 -0.17 -5.06
N THR A 80 8.65 -0.67 -5.46
CA THR A 80 9.63 -1.29 -4.56
C THR A 80 10.93 -0.52 -4.61
N TYR A 81 11.51 -0.22 -3.45
CA TYR A 81 12.89 0.24 -3.31
C TYR A 81 13.67 -0.77 -2.49
N GLU A 82 14.69 -1.37 -3.11
CA GLU A 82 15.61 -2.31 -2.49
C GLU A 82 16.97 -1.63 -2.36
N SER A 83 17.45 -1.43 -1.14
CA SER A 83 18.78 -0.89 -0.93
C SER A 83 19.86 -1.92 -1.23
N SER A 84 21.06 -1.45 -1.53
CA SER A 84 22.28 -2.24 -1.61
C SER A 84 23.36 -1.52 -0.80
N ASN A 85 23.27 -1.69 0.52
CA ASN A 85 24.08 -0.97 1.50
C ASN A 85 25.35 -1.76 1.82
N HIS A 86 26.51 -1.10 1.73
CA HIS A 86 27.79 -1.72 2.08
C HIS A 86 28.10 -1.69 3.59
N TYR A 87 27.43 -0.82 4.34
CA TYR A 87 27.76 -0.51 5.74
C TYR A 87 26.56 -0.51 6.69
N TRP A 88 25.35 -0.70 6.16
CA TRP A 88 24.10 -0.66 6.91
C TRP A 88 23.23 -1.84 6.50
N VAL A 89 22.23 -2.17 7.32
CA VAL A 89 21.27 -3.23 7.01
C VAL A 89 20.49 -2.87 5.76
N ASP A 90 20.32 -3.84 4.86
CA ASP A 90 19.48 -3.66 3.69
C ASP A 90 18.00 -3.50 4.05
N GLN A 91 17.36 -2.57 3.36
CA GLN A 91 15.98 -2.19 3.51
C GLN A 91 15.27 -2.41 2.19
N ASN A 92 14.18 -3.15 2.26
CA ASN A 92 13.26 -3.30 1.14
C ASN A 92 11.93 -2.60 1.50
N TRP A 93 11.66 -1.49 0.83
CA TRP A 93 10.45 -0.70 0.98
C TRP A 93 9.48 -1.04 -0.14
N ILE A 94 8.27 -1.47 0.22
CA ILE A 94 7.25 -1.88 -0.74
C ILE A 94 6.01 -1.01 -0.51
N TYR A 95 5.66 -0.19 -1.48
CA TYR A 95 4.36 0.46 -1.55
C TYR A 95 3.40 -0.41 -2.36
N GLN A 96 2.24 -0.75 -1.79
CA GLN A 96 1.22 -1.56 -2.45
C GLN A 96 -0.16 -1.29 -1.84
N GLY A 97 -1.17 -1.03 -2.66
CA GLY A 97 -2.56 -0.85 -2.20
C GLY A 97 -2.76 0.26 -1.15
N GLY A 98 -1.90 1.30 -1.16
CA GLY A 98 -1.90 2.38 -0.17
C GLY A 98 -1.11 2.09 1.10
N ALA A 99 -0.68 0.85 1.33
CA ALA A 99 0.20 0.51 2.43
C ALA A 99 1.67 0.70 2.05
N ILE A 100 2.51 1.01 3.04
CA ILE A 100 3.98 0.99 2.93
C ILE A 100 4.51 -0.06 3.89
N PHE A 101 5.19 -1.05 3.34
CA PHE A 101 5.86 -2.10 4.08
C PHE A 101 7.37 -1.88 4.06
N LEU A 102 8.03 -2.15 5.18
CA LEU A 102 9.48 -2.22 5.27
C LEU A 102 9.87 -3.63 5.67
N SER A 103 10.59 -4.32 4.79
CA SER A 103 11.23 -5.60 5.08
C SER A 103 12.72 -5.39 5.34
N GLN A 104 13.20 -5.95 6.43
CA GLN A 104 14.61 -6.04 6.81
C GLN A 104 14.89 -7.48 7.28
N GLU A 105 16.15 -7.80 7.57
CA GLU A 105 16.56 -9.14 8.05
C GLU A 105 15.77 -9.62 9.29
N GLY A 106 15.27 -8.69 10.13
CA GLY A 106 14.43 -8.98 11.30
C GLY A 106 12.93 -9.17 11.03
N GLY A 107 12.47 -9.04 9.78
CA GLY A 107 11.08 -9.21 9.36
C GLY A 107 10.47 -7.98 8.69
N ILE A 108 9.16 -8.08 8.40
CA ILE A 108 8.39 -7.04 7.72
C ILE A 108 7.52 -6.22 8.68
N THR A 109 7.58 -4.90 8.62
CA THR A 109 6.75 -3.98 9.42
C THR A 109 5.89 -3.10 8.51
N VAL A 110 4.72 -2.71 8.99
CA VAL A 110 3.86 -1.75 8.31
C VAL A 110 4.27 -0.36 8.78
N ARG A 111 4.71 0.48 7.85
CA ARG A 111 5.11 1.87 8.12
C ARG A 111 3.97 2.83 7.90
N VAL A 112 3.12 2.52 6.92
CA VAL A 112 1.86 3.21 6.66
C VAL A 112 0.81 2.14 6.38
N GLY A 113 -0.29 2.18 7.13
CA GLY A 113 -1.40 1.25 6.93
C GLY A 113 -2.10 1.49 5.58
N PRO A 114 -2.80 0.49 5.03
CA PRO A 114 -3.58 0.66 3.82
C PRO A 114 -4.73 1.65 4.07
N SER A 115 -5.26 2.22 3.00
CA SER A 115 -6.42 3.13 3.04
C SER A 115 -7.73 2.37 3.27
N ILE A 116 -7.81 1.71 4.43
CA ILE A 116 -8.93 0.92 4.92
C ILE A 116 -9.27 1.43 6.31
N ALA A 117 -10.51 1.86 6.49
CA ALA A 117 -11.02 2.35 7.76
C ALA A 117 -12.26 1.55 8.15
N VAL A 118 -12.30 1.13 9.42
CA VAL A 118 -13.48 0.52 10.03
C VAL A 118 -13.85 1.34 11.24
N ALA A 119 -15.05 1.90 11.26
CA ALA A 119 -15.51 2.79 12.31
C ALA A 119 -16.94 2.43 12.73
N LYS A 120 -17.29 2.76 13.97
CA LYS A 120 -18.67 2.68 14.43
C LYS A 120 -19.43 3.93 14.00
N ARG A 121 -20.65 3.75 13.50
CA ARG A 121 -21.56 4.84 13.13
C ARG A 121 -22.42 5.25 14.33
N GLU A 122 -23.02 6.44 14.24
CA GLU A 122 -23.92 6.96 15.28
C GLU A 122 -25.17 6.09 15.46
N ASP A 123 -25.67 5.50 14.37
CA ASP A 123 -26.80 4.56 14.32
C ASP A 123 -26.47 3.17 14.93
N GLY A 124 -25.20 2.93 15.31
CA GLY A 124 -24.73 1.68 15.88
C GLY A 124 -24.13 0.71 14.87
N ASP A 125 -24.35 0.92 13.57
CA ASP A 125 -23.79 0.10 12.49
C ASP A 125 -22.27 0.27 12.34
N ILE A 126 -21.65 -0.55 11.49
CA ILE A 126 -20.25 -0.40 11.09
C ILE A 126 -20.17 0.36 9.76
N SER A 127 -19.30 1.34 9.68
CA SER A 127 -18.80 1.89 8.42
C SER A 127 -17.49 1.19 8.06
N LEU A 128 -17.42 0.69 6.83
CA LEU A 128 -16.21 0.15 6.22
C LEU A 128 -15.90 0.97 4.97
N THR A 129 -14.84 1.77 5.04
CA THR A 129 -14.37 2.58 3.92
C THR A 129 -13.09 1.97 3.36
N VAL A 130 -13.05 1.73 2.06
CA VAL A 130 -11.90 1.12 1.36
C VAL A 130 -11.53 1.99 0.17
N ALA A 131 -10.30 2.45 0.10
CA ALA A 131 -9.77 3.17 -1.06
C ALA A 131 -8.65 2.35 -1.70
N PRO A 132 -8.99 1.33 -2.52
CA PRO A 132 -7.98 0.48 -3.10
C PRO A 132 -7.21 1.24 -4.17
N ILE A 133 -5.88 1.15 -4.12
CA ILE A 133 -4.98 1.83 -5.04
C ILE A 133 -4.36 0.81 -5.99
N ARG A 134 -4.64 0.94 -7.29
CA ARG A 134 -3.97 0.21 -8.36
C ARG A 134 -2.84 1.05 -8.94
N LEU A 135 -1.67 0.45 -9.03
CA LEU A 135 -0.53 0.97 -9.75
C LEU A 135 -0.38 0.25 -11.10
N GLU A 136 -0.28 1.04 -12.15
CA GLU A 136 0.03 0.61 -13.51
C GLU A 136 1.39 1.17 -13.91
N GLY A 137 2.19 0.39 -14.62
CA GLY A 137 3.57 0.73 -14.96
C GLY A 137 4.49 -0.45 -14.76
N SER A 138 5.56 -0.48 -15.52
CA SER A 138 6.58 -1.51 -15.43
C SER A 138 7.91 -0.89 -15.80
N ASP A 139 8.77 -0.70 -14.80
CA ASP A 139 10.09 -0.12 -15.01
C ASP A 139 11.02 -0.46 -13.84
N MET A 140 12.32 -0.37 -14.05
CA MET A 140 13.34 -0.65 -13.05
C MET A 140 14.59 0.20 -13.30
N ILE A 141 15.03 0.93 -12.28
CA ILE A 141 16.28 1.69 -12.28
C ILE A 141 17.13 1.25 -11.09
N ALA A 142 18.36 0.85 -11.35
CA ALA A 142 19.35 0.49 -10.34
C ALA A 142 20.58 1.40 -10.43
N GLY A 143 21.18 1.72 -9.29
CA GLY A 143 22.40 2.51 -9.21
C GLY A 143 22.51 3.31 -7.92
N SER A 144 23.39 4.32 -7.93
CA SER A 144 23.60 5.25 -6.82
C SER A 144 23.14 6.67 -7.12
N GLY A 145 22.75 6.96 -8.36
CA GLY A 145 22.30 8.28 -8.79
C GLY A 145 20.82 8.57 -8.45
N PRO A 146 20.36 9.81 -8.69
CA PRO A 146 18.98 10.19 -8.41
C PRO A 146 17.99 9.46 -9.34
N VAL A 147 16.84 9.09 -8.78
CA VAL A 147 15.67 8.61 -9.51
C VAL A 147 14.49 9.50 -9.21
N ARG A 148 13.78 9.90 -10.28
CA ARG A 148 12.51 10.62 -10.20
C ARG A 148 11.37 9.65 -10.48
N ILE A 149 10.46 9.57 -9.52
CA ILE A 149 9.22 8.80 -9.63
C ILE A 149 8.10 9.77 -9.96
N GLU A 150 7.46 9.54 -11.09
CA GLU A 150 6.27 10.27 -11.51
C GLU A 150 5.04 9.38 -11.38
N THR A 151 4.04 9.88 -10.67
CA THR A 151 2.76 9.21 -10.47
C THR A 151 1.67 10.11 -11.03
N ARG A 152 0.79 9.54 -11.86
CA ARG A 152 -0.34 10.28 -12.46
C ARG A 152 -1.62 9.54 -12.19
N MET A 153 -2.55 10.22 -11.52
CA MET A 153 -3.89 9.68 -11.29
C MET A 153 -4.69 9.70 -12.60
N ARG A 154 -5.22 8.55 -13.03
CA ARG A 154 -5.97 8.44 -14.30
C ARG A 154 -7.44 8.76 -14.13
N PHE A 155 -8.07 8.32 -13.04
CA PHE A 155 -9.49 8.54 -12.78
C PHE A 155 -9.84 8.32 -11.30
N SER A 156 -10.64 9.22 -10.73
CA SER A 156 -11.44 8.98 -9.51
C SER A 156 -12.53 10.02 -9.46
N GLN A 157 -13.80 9.67 -9.64
CA GLN A 157 -14.88 10.62 -9.38
C GLN A 157 -16.23 9.94 -9.15
N LYS A 158 -16.29 9.17 -8.05
CA LYS A 158 -17.42 8.78 -7.17
C LYS A 158 -17.03 7.52 -6.40
N PRO A 159 -17.63 7.22 -5.23
CA PRO A 159 -17.53 5.87 -4.71
C PRO A 159 -18.20 4.94 -5.73
N ASP A 160 -17.49 3.92 -6.18
CA ASP A 160 -18.03 2.94 -7.11
C ASP A 160 -19.11 2.09 -6.43
N PHE A 161 -19.03 1.98 -5.09
CA PHE A 161 -19.97 1.22 -4.27
C PHE A 161 -20.28 1.98 -2.98
N ASN A 162 -21.57 2.04 -2.65
CA ASN A 162 -22.08 2.55 -1.38
C ASN A 162 -23.40 1.84 -1.03
N ASP A 163 -23.32 0.74 -0.28
CA ASP A 163 -24.49 -0.06 0.12
C ASP A 163 -24.23 -0.73 1.49
N ALA A 164 -25.30 -1.24 2.10
CA ALA A 164 -25.32 -1.88 3.40
C ALA A 164 -25.43 -3.42 3.26
N TYR A 165 -24.54 -4.11 3.95
CA TYR A 165 -24.38 -5.57 3.91
C TYR A 165 -24.40 -6.17 5.32
N ASP A 166 -24.62 -7.48 5.42
CA ASP A 166 -24.50 -8.21 6.70
C ASP A 166 -23.03 -8.49 7.04
N CYS A 167 -22.24 -8.72 5.99
CA CYS A 167 -20.85 -9.13 6.09
C CYS A 167 -20.10 -8.69 4.84
N VAL A 168 -18.87 -8.20 5.02
CA VAL A 168 -17.96 -7.85 3.95
C VAL A 168 -16.62 -8.56 4.20
N ASN A 169 -16.10 -9.21 3.18
CA ASN A 169 -14.81 -9.87 3.18
C ASN A 169 -13.88 -9.13 2.23
N LEU A 170 -12.80 -8.57 2.77
CA LEU A 170 -11.67 -8.15 1.98
C LEU A 170 -10.68 -9.30 1.93
N SER A 171 -10.04 -9.48 0.78
CA SER A 171 -8.95 -10.42 0.68
C SER A 171 -7.87 -9.99 -0.27
N VAL A 172 -6.63 -10.25 0.13
CA VAL A 172 -5.46 -10.03 -0.72
C VAL A 172 -4.80 -11.38 -0.95
N THR A 173 -4.60 -11.72 -2.22
CA THR A 173 -3.88 -12.93 -2.65
C THR A 173 -2.56 -12.49 -3.27
N ASP A 174 -1.45 -13.09 -2.85
CA ASP A 174 -0.14 -12.88 -3.46
C ASP A 174 0.65 -14.20 -3.41
N ASP A 175 1.38 -14.51 -4.47
CA ASP A 175 2.23 -15.71 -4.53
C ASP A 175 3.50 -15.56 -3.68
N ASP A 176 3.89 -14.33 -3.35
CA ASP A 176 4.96 -14.04 -2.41
C ASP A 176 4.46 -14.18 -0.95
N PRO A 177 4.94 -15.19 -0.19
CA PRO A 177 4.56 -15.36 1.21
C PRO A 177 5.00 -14.20 2.10
N VAL A 178 6.01 -13.40 1.71
CA VAL A 178 6.39 -12.18 2.42
C VAL A 178 5.28 -11.13 2.31
N ALA A 179 4.76 -10.89 1.11
CA ALA A 179 3.65 -9.98 0.87
C ALA A 179 2.39 -10.40 1.63
N VAL A 180 2.05 -11.70 1.65
CA VAL A 180 0.91 -12.22 2.44
C VAL A 180 1.07 -11.92 3.94
N ARG A 181 2.28 -12.10 4.50
CA ARG A 181 2.55 -11.75 5.90
C ARG A 181 2.47 -10.24 6.14
N ALA A 182 2.90 -9.43 5.17
CA ALA A 182 2.80 -7.97 5.21
C ALA A 182 1.32 -7.54 5.30
N TRP A 183 0.48 -8.06 4.43
CA TRP A 183 -0.95 -7.76 4.41
C TRP A 183 -1.70 -8.26 5.64
N LYS A 184 -1.30 -9.40 6.21
CA LYS A 184 -1.80 -9.85 7.52
C LYS A 184 -1.54 -8.81 8.60
N ARG A 185 -0.32 -8.29 8.68
CA ARG A 185 0.03 -7.23 9.65
C ARG A 185 -0.76 -5.95 9.39
N ALA A 186 -0.92 -5.55 8.12
CA ALA A 186 -1.74 -4.40 7.77
C ALA A 186 -3.21 -4.54 8.22
N PHE A 187 -3.82 -5.71 8.02
CA PHE A 187 -5.18 -5.98 8.48
C PHE A 187 -5.29 -6.07 10.01
N GLU A 188 -4.25 -6.55 10.69
CA GLU A 188 -4.16 -6.50 12.15
C GLU A 188 -4.14 -5.05 12.66
N GLU A 189 -3.37 -4.16 12.05
CA GLU A 189 -3.37 -2.74 12.43
C GLU A 189 -4.71 -2.05 12.16
N VAL A 190 -5.39 -2.37 11.04
CA VAL A 190 -6.74 -1.85 10.75
C VAL A 190 -7.71 -2.25 11.87
N ARG A 191 -7.65 -3.52 12.31
CA ARG A 191 -8.42 -4.02 13.44
C ARG A 191 -8.07 -3.30 14.74
N GLU A 192 -6.78 -3.13 15.05
CA GLU A 192 -6.34 -2.46 16.28
C GLU A 192 -6.82 -1.01 16.36
N ARG A 193 -6.73 -0.26 15.25
CA ARG A 193 -7.27 1.11 15.17
C ARG A 193 -8.78 1.14 15.43
N ALA A 194 -9.54 0.29 14.73
CA ALA A 194 -10.99 0.21 14.90
C ALA A 194 -11.41 -0.18 16.32
N VAL A 195 -10.66 -1.07 16.98
CA VAL A 195 -10.88 -1.45 18.38
C VAL A 195 -10.59 -0.28 19.32
N GLY A 196 -9.53 0.47 19.08
CA GLY A 196 -9.23 1.71 19.80
C GLY A 196 -10.34 2.76 19.69
N GLU A 197 -11.10 2.73 18.59
CA GLU A 197 -12.25 3.61 18.33
C GLU A 197 -13.60 3.00 18.79
N GLY A 198 -13.57 1.87 19.50
CA GLY A 198 -14.75 1.28 20.13
C GLY A 198 -15.51 0.24 19.29
N VAL A 199 -14.95 -0.21 18.16
CA VAL A 199 -15.47 -1.36 17.42
C VAL A 199 -15.07 -2.66 18.13
N LYS A 200 -16.00 -3.61 18.28
CA LYS A 200 -15.68 -4.88 18.94
C LYS A 200 -14.72 -5.72 18.09
N SER A 201 -13.67 -6.24 18.72
CA SER A 201 -12.64 -7.03 18.05
C SER A 201 -13.13 -8.35 17.43
N SER A 202 -14.31 -8.84 17.83
CA SER A 202 -14.95 -10.04 17.28
C SER A 202 -15.63 -9.79 15.94
N LEU A 203 -15.91 -8.52 15.61
CA LEU A 203 -16.57 -8.11 14.37
C LEU A 203 -15.59 -7.90 13.22
N ILE A 204 -14.28 -7.83 13.53
CA ILE A 204 -13.20 -7.61 12.59
C ILE A 204 -12.18 -8.73 12.79
N VAL A 205 -12.09 -9.65 11.84
CA VAL A 205 -11.26 -10.86 11.99
C VAL A 205 -10.30 -11.02 10.81
N PRO A 206 -9.01 -10.67 10.98
CA PRO A 206 -7.98 -10.99 10.02
C PRO A 206 -7.63 -12.48 10.08
N LYS A 207 -7.57 -13.17 8.94
CA LYS A 207 -7.18 -14.60 8.86
C LYS A 207 -6.35 -14.90 7.61
N PRO A 208 -5.15 -15.50 7.75
CA PRO A 208 -4.42 -16.05 6.60
C PRO A 208 -4.95 -17.44 6.23
N THR A 209 -5.01 -17.72 4.93
CA THR A 209 -5.37 -19.01 4.34
C THR A 209 -4.48 -19.26 3.12
N GLY A 210 -3.38 -19.99 3.29
CA GLY A 210 -2.42 -20.25 2.20
C GLY A 210 -1.77 -18.97 1.68
N ASN A 211 -1.89 -18.72 0.38
CA ASN A 211 -1.38 -17.51 -0.31
C ASN A 211 -2.35 -16.31 -0.24
N LYS A 212 -3.42 -16.43 0.56
CA LYS A 212 -4.47 -15.43 0.68
C LYS A 212 -4.62 -14.97 2.11
N VAL A 213 -4.87 -13.70 2.33
CA VAL A 213 -5.22 -13.14 3.64
C VAL A 213 -6.56 -12.44 3.57
N TRP A 214 -7.37 -12.65 4.59
CA TRP A 214 -8.72 -12.13 4.71
C TRP A 214 -8.82 -11.10 5.82
N LEU A 215 -9.66 -10.10 5.63
CA LEU A 215 -10.23 -9.26 6.67
C LEU A 215 -11.74 -9.39 6.58
N ASN A 216 -12.32 -10.17 7.50
CA ASN A 216 -13.76 -10.29 7.63
C ASN A 216 -14.28 -9.15 8.51
N VAL A 217 -15.24 -8.39 8.01
CA VAL A 217 -15.98 -7.38 8.76
C VAL A 217 -17.44 -7.80 8.74
N SER A 218 -17.97 -8.15 9.90
CA SER A 218 -19.36 -8.58 10.03
C SER A 218 -20.02 -7.88 11.18
N TRP A 219 -21.33 -7.64 11.05
CA TRP A 219 -22.13 -7.19 12.18
C TRP A 219 -22.93 -8.36 12.73
N ARG A 220 -22.58 -8.82 13.94
CA ARG A 220 -23.41 -9.70 14.76
C ARG A 220 -23.21 -9.35 16.23
N GLN A 221 -24.19 -8.69 16.83
CA GLN A 221 -24.20 -8.42 18.26
C GLN A 221 -25.54 -8.84 18.85
N ASN A 222 -25.52 -9.80 19.79
CA ASN A 222 -26.64 -10.15 20.66
C ASN A 222 -28.02 -10.24 19.98
N GLU A 223 -28.10 -10.85 18.79
CA GLU A 223 -29.34 -11.01 18.02
C GLU A 223 -29.99 -9.70 17.50
N GLU A 224 -29.33 -8.55 17.67
CA GLU A 224 -29.77 -7.28 17.08
C GLU A 224 -29.28 -7.15 15.63
N PRO A 225 -30.18 -6.85 14.68
CA PRO A 225 -29.80 -6.64 13.29
C PRO A 225 -29.07 -5.31 13.16
N GLY A 226 -27.91 -5.35 12.53
CA GLY A 226 -27.20 -4.16 12.07
C GLY A 226 -26.37 -4.51 10.84
N LYS A 227 -25.78 -3.49 10.24
CA LYS A 227 -25.18 -3.60 8.91
C LYS A 227 -23.76 -3.08 8.88
N VAL A 228 -23.04 -3.52 7.85
CA VAL A 228 -21.76 -2.99 7.42
C VAL A 228 -22.03 -2.13 6.19
N HIS A 229 -21.90 -0.83 6.34
CA HIS A 229 -21.99 0.14 5.23
C HIS A 229 -20.63 0.18 4.54
N LEU A 230 -20.57 -0.42 3.36
CA LEU A 230 -19.36 -0.47 2.56
C LEU A 230 -19.33 0.71 1.61
N THR A 231 -18.25 1.49 1.68
CA THR A 231 -17.95 2.55 0.70
C THR A 231 -16.60 2.29 0.06
N VAL A 232 -16.56 2.19 -1.28
CA VAL A 232 -15.33 1.90 -2.03
C VAL A 232 -14.96 3.06 -2.94
N TYR A 233 -13.74 3.55 -2.83
CA TYR A 233 -13.17 4.63 -3.65
C TYR A 233 -11.92 4.14 -4.40
N PRO A 234 -12.07 3.44 -5.53
CA PRO A 234 -10.91 2.94 -6.26
C PRO A 234 -10.11 4.09 -6.87
N ALA A 235 -8.79 3.94 -6.87
CA ALA A 235 -7.88 4.92 -7.46
C ALA A 235 -6.83 4.21 -8.33
N ASN A 236 -6.74 4.66 -9.59
CA ASN A 236 -5.79 4.12 -10.55
C ASN A 236 -4.69 5.15 -10.83
N TYR A 237 -3.44 4.75 -10.62
CA TYR A 237 -2.27 5.58 -10.91
C TYR A 237 -1.37 4.89 -11.92
N THR A 238 -0.92 5.66 -12.91
CA THR A 238 0.23 5.24 -13.72
C THR A 238 1.51 5.76 -13.09
N VAL A 239 2.53 4.91 -12.99
CA VAL A 239 3.84 5.24 -12.45
C VAL A 239 4.90 5.11 -13.53
N THR A 240 5.78 6.10 -13.62
CA THR A 240 6.93 6.10 -14.54
C THR A 240 8.19 6.48 -13.77
N LEU A 241 9.28 5.79 -14.05
CA LEU A 241 10.59 6.07 -13.46
C LEU A 241 11.44 6.85 -14.46
N HIS A 242 12.22 7.80 -13.96
CA HIS A 242 13.18 8.56 -14.75
C HIS A 242 14.54 8.56 -14.04
N GLY A 243 15.60 8.22 -14.76
CA GLY A 243 16.96 8.27 -14.24
C GLY A 243 17.62 9.62 -14.51
N ALA A 244 18.73 9.90 -13.83
CA ALA A 244 19.52 11.13 -14.04
C ALA A 244 19.90 11.40 -15.52
N ALA A 245 20.09 10.36 -16.33
CA ALA A 245 20.43 10.48 -17.75
C ALA A 245 19.27 10.95 -18.64
N SER A 246 18.00 10.77 -18.22
CA SER A 246 16.82 11.13 -19.01
C SER A 246 16.25 12.51 -18.67
N LEU A 247 16.90 13.27 -17.78
CA LEU A 247 16.49 14.61 -17.33
C LEU A 247 17.25 15.75 -18.03
N VAL A 248 18.14 15.42 -18.97
CA VAL A 248 19.04 16.37 -19.68
C VAL A 248 18.66 16.56 -21.16
N GLU A 249 17.49 16.07 -21.58
CA GLU A 249 16.85 16.45 -22.86
C GLU A 249 15.74 17.49 -22.62
#